data_AF-A0A117NTW6-F1
#
_entry.id   AF-A0A117NTW6-F1
#
_cell.length_a   1.000
_cell.length_b   1.000
_cell.length_c   1.000
_cell.angle_alpha   90.00
_cell.angle_beta   90.00
_cell.angle_gamma   90.00
#
_symmetry.space_group_name_H-M   'P 1'
#
loop_
_entity.id
_entity.type
_entity.pdbx_description
1 polymer ?
#
loop_
_entity_poly.entity_id
_entity_poly.type
_entity_poly.pdbx_seq_one_letter_code
_entity_poly.pdbx_strand_id
1 'polypeptide(L)'
;MRSVRFGWGKLTGVQQWLCEHVLGIQPATEDEKPRPRRTQADTWALNLAAAKQFYGREGHLRVPRQHVERMVIGSDGKEQEERSIKLGAWIGNQRSRAATLSPERIEQLSRIGMRWA
;
A
#
# COMPACT_ATOMS: atom_id res chain seq x y z
N MET A 1 1.39 -8.04 26.31
CA MET A 1 -0.03 -8.45 26.41
C MET A 1 -0.87 -8.14 25.16
N ARG A 2 -0.63 -7.06 24.39
CA ARG A 2 -1.38 -6.78 23.12
C ARG A 2 -1.29 -7.88 22.04
N SER A 3 -0.19 -8.63 21.98
CA SER A 3 0.06 -9.66 20.95
C SER A 3 -0.96 -10.82 20.98
N VAL A 4 -1.41 -11.24 22.17
CA VAL A 4 -2.33 -12.37 22.34
C VAL A 4 -3.73 -12.04 21.81
N ARG A 5 -4.19 -10.79 22.03
CA ARG A 5 -5.52 -10.32 21.57
C ARG A 5 -5.66 -10.36 20.04
N PHE A 6 -4.59 -10.03 19.31
CA PHE A 6 -4.58 -10.04 17.84
C PHE A 6 -4.40 -11.44 17.23
N GLY A 7 -3.84 -12.39 17.99
CA GLY A 7 -3.58 -13.76 17.56
C GLY A 7 -4.62 -14.78 18.03
N TRP A 8 -5.78 -14.35 18.54
CA TRP A 8 -6.75 -15.21 19.23
C TRP A 8 -7.16 -16.47 18.44
N GLY A 9 -7.34 -16.34 17.13
CA GLY A 9 -7.70 -17.47 16.25
C GLY A 9 -6.59 -18.53 16.07
N LYS A 10 -5.37 -18.26 16.55
CA LYS A 10 -4.25 -19.22 16.55
C LYS A 10 -4.07 -19.92 17.91
N LEU A 11 -4.86 -19.55 18.92
CA LEU A 11 -4.82 -20.14 20.27
C LEU A 11 -5.68 -21.41 20.31
N THR A 12 -5.28 -22.38 21.13
CA THR A 12 -6.11 -23.55 21.42
C THR A 12 -7.30 -23.17 22.31
N GLY A 13 -8.33 -24.00 22.36
CA GLY A 13 -9.52 -23.72 23.19
C GLY A 13 -9.19 -23.52 24.68
N VAL A 14 -8.23 -24.27 25.23
CA VAL A 14 -7.76 -24.11 26.62
C VAL A 14 -7.05 -22.77 26.82
N GLN A 15 -6.25 -22.32 25.84
CA GLN A 15 -5.58 -21.02 25.90
C GLN A 15 -6.57 -19.86 25.81
N GLN A 16 -7.61 -19.97 24.97
CA GLN A 16 -8.68 -18.99 24.88
C GLN A 16 -9.44 -18.89 26.22
N TRP A 17 -9.83 -20.04 26.79
CA TRP A 17 -10.52 -20.10 28.08
C TRP A 17 -9.71 -19.49 29.22
N LEU A 18 -8.41 -19.80 29.32
CA LEU A 18 -7.53 -19.20 30.33
C LEU A 18 -7.42 -17.69 30.15
N CYS A 19 -7.23 -17.23 28.91
CA CYS A 19 -7.13 -15.80 28.62
C CYS A 19 -8.40 -15.07 29.02
N GLU A 20 -9.56 -15.61 28.70
CA GLU A 20 -10.87 -15.01 28.99
C GLU A 20 -11.21 -15.02 30.49
N HIS A 21 -11.17 -16.19 31.13
CA HIS A 21 -11.72 -16.37 32.47
C HIS A 21 -10.71 -16.17 33.61
N VAL A 22 -9.42 -16.41 33.37
CA VAL A 22 -8.39 -16.26 34.41
C VAL A 22 -7.66 -14.93 34.28
N LEU A 23 -7.36 -14.50 33.06
CA LEU A 23 -6.57 -13.28 32.80
C LEU A 23 -7.42 -12.07 32.39
N GLY A 24 -8.72 -12.24 32.16
CA GLY A 24 -9.63 -11.16 31.75
C GLY A 24 -9.31 -10.55 30.38
N ILE A 25 -8.58 -11.27 29.53
CA ILE A 25 -8.14 -10.83 28.20
C ILE A 25 -9.17 -11.25 27.16
N GLN A 26 -9.71 -10.28 26.44
CA GLN A 26 -10.68 -10.49 25.36
C GLN A 26 -9.99 -10.42 23.98
N PRO A 27 -10.51 -11.13 22.95
CA PRO A 27 -10.02 -10.99 21.58
C PRO A 27 -10.12 -9.53 21.12
N ALA A 28 -9.20 -9.12 20.24
CA ALA A 28 -9.29 -7.80 19.63
C ALA A 28 -10.51 -7.72 18.70
N THR A 29 -11.27 -6.63 18.80
CA THR A 29 -12.33 -6.32 17.83
C THR A 29 -11.71 -5.97 16.47
N GLU A 30 -12.52 -5.98 15.40
CA GLU A 30 -12.04 -5.68 14.05
C GLU A 30 -11.38 -4.28 13.96
N ASP A 31 -11.90 -3.30 14.69
CA ASP A 31 -11.37 -1.93 14.72
C ASP A 31 -10.08 -1.80 15.54
N GLU A 32 -9.83 -2.71 16.48
CA GLU A 32 -8.61 -2.74 17.29
C GLU A 32 -7.45 -3.43 16.56
N LYS A 33 -7.75 -4.29 15.58
CA LYS A 33 -6.71 -5.03 14.84
C LYS A 33 -5.88 -4.03 14.03
N PRO A 34 -4.53 -4.12 14.10
CA PRO A 34 -3.69 -3.25 13.31
C PRO A 34 -3.99 -3.48 11.82
N ARG A 35 -4.13 -2.38 11.08
CA ARG A 35 -4.38 -2.44 9.64
C ARG A 35 -3.38 -3.39 8.97
N PRO A 36 -3.85 -4.28 8.07
CA PRO A 36 -2.97 -5.23 7.41
C PRO A 36 -1.83 -4.50 6.70
N ARG A 37 -0.62 -5.06 6.80
CA ARG A 37 0.53 -4.52 6.07
C ARG A 37 0.22 -4.58 4.59
N ARG A 38 0.41 -3.47 3.89
CA ARG A 38 0.24 -3.42 2.43
C ARG A 38 1.22 -4.37 1.76
N THR A 39 0.72 -5.08 0.77
CA THR A 39 1.55 -5.95 -0.05
C THR A 39 2.38 -5.13 -1.02
N GLN A 40 3.38 -5.77 -1.63
CA GLN A 40 4.13 -5.14 -2.72
C GLN A 40 3.22 -4.80 -3.91
N ALA A 41 2.21 -5.63 -4.18
CA ALA A 41 1.22 -5.39 -5.23
C ALA A 41 0.38 -4.14 -4.94
N ASP A 42 -0.10 -3.96 -3.71
CA ASP A 42 -0.85 -2.75 -3.33
C ASP A 42 0.00 -1.49 -3.47
N THR A 43 1.27 -1.59 -3.06
CA THR A 43 2.22 -0.48 -3.18
C THR A 43 2.48 -0.15 -4.65
N TRP A 44 2.62 -1.15 -5.51
CA TRP A 44 2.76 -0.95 -6.95
C TRP A 44 1.53 -0.26 -7.55
N ALA A 45 0.34 -0.79 -7.27
CA ALA A 45 -0.93 -0.25 -7.77
C ALA A 45 -1.13 1.22 -7.37
N LEU A 46 -0.79 1.56 -6.13
CA LEU A 46 -0.83 2.92 -5.61
C LEU A 46 0.09 3.88 -6.37
N ASN A 47 1.36 3.49 -6.58
CA ASN A 47 2.29 4.34 -7.32
C ASN A 47 1.89 4.47 -8.79
N LEU A 48 1.37 3.40 -9.40
CA LEU A 48 0.85 3.43 -10.76
C LEU A 48 -0.38 4.36 -10.89
N ALA A 49 -1.27 4.35 -9.89
CA ALA A 49 -2.40 5.27 -9.84
C ALA A 49 -1.93 6.73 -9.74
N ALA A 50 -0.91 7.02 -8.93
CA ALA A 50 -0.30 8.34 -8.85
C ALA A 50 0.36 8.77 -10.16
N ALA A 51 1.05 7.85 -10.84
CA ALA A 51 1.61 8.10 -12.16
C ALA A 51 0.51 8.42 -13.19
N LYS A 52 -0.62 7.70 -13.15
CA LYS A 52 -1.79 8.00 -13.99
C LYS A 52 -2.40 9.36 -13.69
N GLN A 53 -2.54 9.74 -12.43
CA GLN A 53 -3.03 11.06 -12.03
C GLN A 53 -2.13 12.17 -12.55
N PHE A 54 -0.81 12.04 -12.35
CA PHE A 54 0.16 12.99 -12.88
C PHE A 54 0.11 13.06 -14.41
N TYR A 55 0.04 11.91 -15.08
CA TYR A 55 -0.08 11.87 -16.54
C TYR A 55 -1.37 12.53 -17.03
N GLY A 56 -2.51 12.31 -16.36
CA GLY A 56 -3.76 12.97 -16.72
C GLY A 56 -3.70 14.49 -16.60
N ARG A 57 -2.92 15.02 -15.65
CA ARG A 57 -2.70 16.46 -15.47
C ARG A 57 -1.69 17.05 -16.45
N GLU A 58 -0.56 16.37 -16.67
CA GLU A 58 0.61 16.94 -17.39
C GLU A 58 0.76 16.41 -18.82
N GLY A 59 0.06 15.34 -19.18
CA GLY A 59 0.19 14.66 -20.48
C GLY A 59 1.51 13.88 -20.68
N HIS A 60 2.36 13.79 -19.65
CA HIS A 60 3.65 13.12 -19.73
C HIS A 60 4.11 12.53 -18.39
N LEU A 61 5.10 11.63 -18.41
CA LEU A 61 5.77 11.10 -17.21
C LEU A 61 7.20 11.66 -16.98
N ARG A 62 7.42 12.92 -17.35
CA ARG A 62 8.65 13.66 -17.02
C ARG A 62 8.54 14.25 -15.60
N VAL A 63 8.49 13.38 -14.61
CA VAL A 63 8.29 13.78 -13.20
C VAL A 63 9.61 14.32 -12.61
N PRO A 64 9.63 15.55 -12.04
CA PRO A 64 10.79 16.05 -11.30
C PRO A 64 11.17 15.15 -10.13
N ARG A 65 12.47 14.96 -9.86
CA ARG A 65 12.94 13.98 -8.85
C ARG A 65 12.33 14.17 -7.45
N GLN A 66 12.13 15.42 -7.03
CA GLN A 66 11.58 15.77 -5.71
C GLN A 66 10.05 15.83 -5.68
N HIS A 67 9.39 15.59 -6.82
CA HIS A 67 7.94 15.69 -6.92
C HIS A 67 7.23 14.68 -6.01
N VAL A 68 6.23 15.19 -5.29
CA VAL A 68 5.35 14.41 -4.43
C VAL A 68 3.93 14.56 -4.96
N GLU A 69 3.32 13.45 -5.34
CA GLU A 69 1.93 13.40 -5.79
C GLU A 69 1.02 13.06 -4.60
N ARG A 70 -0.05 13.82 -4.42
CA ARG A 70 -1.03 13.61 -3.35
C ARG A 70 -2.20 12.79 -3.88
N MET A 71 -2.39 11.61 -3.31
CA MET A 71 -3.47 10.68 -3.63
C MET A 71 -4.47 10.64 -2.48
N VAL A 72 -5.75 10.82 -2.79
CA VAL A 72 -6.84 10.48 -1.87
C VAL A 72 -7.18 9.00 -2.09
N ILE A 73 -7.13 8.20 -1.03
CA ILE A 73 -7.39 6.76 -1.08
C ILE A 73 -8.52 6.46 -0.13
N GLY A 74 -9.66 6.08 -0.69
CA GLY A 74 -10.86 5.71 0.04
C GLY A 74 -11.92 5.30 -0.97
N SER A 75 -12.76 4.34 -0.60
CA SER A 75 -14.01 4.05 -1.31
C SER A 75 -15.15 4.63 -0.50
N ASP A 76 -16.27 4.93 -1.14
CA ASP A 76 -17.49 5.39 -0.48
C ASP A 76 -17.80 4.52 0.76
N GLY A 77 -17.84 5.17 1.93
CA GLY A 77 -18.08 4.52 3.23
C GLY A 77 -16.85 4.18 4.08
N LYS A 78 -15.61 4.42 3.63
CA LYS A 78 -14.40 4.34 4.47
C LYS A 78 -13.69 5.69 4.56
N GLU A 79 -12.95 5.92 5.65
CA GLU A 79 -12.15 7.14 5.84
C GLU A 79 -11.26 7.40 4.62
N GLN A 80 -11.41 8.59 4.03
CA GLN A 80 -10.55 9.05 2.95
C GLN A 80 -9.17 9.37 3.53
N GLU A 81 -8.17 8.59 3.12
CA GLU A 81 -6.79 8.80 3.55
C GLU A 81 -6.03 9.58 2.46
N GLU A 82 -5.58 10.79 2.80
CA GLU A 82 -4.62 11.51 1.97
C GLU A 82 -3.23 10.90 2.11
N ARG A 83 -2.60 10.59 0.98
CA ARG A 83 -1.23 10.06 0.95
C ARG A 83 -0.34 10.83 -0.01
N SER A 84 0.83 11.16 0.51
CA SER A 84 1.93 11.76 -0.24
C SER A 84 2.85 10.68 -0.80
N ILE A 85 2.93 10.58 -2.13
CA ILE A 85 3.75 9.61 -2.85
C ILE A 85 4.93 10.34 -3.49
N LYS A 86 6.15 9.89 -3.20
CA LYS A 86 7.39 10.42 -3.80
C LYS A 86 7.53 9.95 -5.25
N LEU A 87 6.62 10.40 -6.11
CA LEU A 87 6.46 9.92 -7.49
C LEU A 87 7.72 10.16 -8.33
N GLY A 88 8.39 11.29 -8.15
CA GLY A 88 9.63 11.60 -8.87
C GLY A 88 10.74 10.57 -8.62
N ALA A 89 10.94 10.21 -7.35
CA ALA A 89 11.90 9.19 -6.96
C ALA A 89 11.49 7.81 -7.47
N TRP A 90 10.21 7.46 -7.39
CA TRP A 90 9.70 6.17 -7.85
C TRP A 90 9.87 5.99 -9.37
N ILE A 91 9.45 6.98 -10.17
CA ILE A 91 9.63 6.97 -11.63
C ILE A 91 11.11 6.88 -12.01
N GLY A 92 11.97 7.65 -11.34
CA GLY A 92 13.43 7.56 -11.55
C GLY A 92 13.99 6.17 -11.27
N ASN A 93 13.55 5.53 -10.18
CA ASN A 93 13.94 4.16 -9.84
C ASN A 93 13.40 3.12 -10.85
N GLN A 94 12.20 3.32 -11.41
CA GLN A 94 11.71 2.41 -12.46
C GLN A 94 12.57 2.52 -13.72
N ARG A 95 12.95 3.73 -14.14
CA ARG A 95 13.88 3.91 -15.27
C ARG A 95 15.20 3.19 -15.03
N SER A 96 15.84 3.39 -13.87
CA SER A 96 17.14 2.77 -13.60
C SER A 96 17.08 1.25 -13.51
N ARG A 97 15.93 0.68 -13.12
CA ARG A 97 15.72 -0.75 -12.96
C ARG A 97 15.01 -1.42 -14.12
N ALA A 98 14.84 -0.73 -15.25
CA ALA A 98 14.09 -1.22 -16.41
C ALA A 98 14.50 -2.64 -16.83
N ALA A 99 15.81 -2.92 -16.86
CA ALA A 99 16.36 -4.23 -17.22
C ALA A 99 15.95 -5.39 -16.29
N THR A 100 15.54 -5.09 -15.06
CA THR A 100 15.13 -6.08 -14.04
C THR A 100 13.63 -6.06 -13.77
N LEU A 101 12.88 -5.20 -14.47
CA LEU A 101 11.45 -5.05 -14.28
C LEU A 101 10.71 -6.16 -15.04
N SER A 102 9.66 -6.71 -14.43
CA SER A 102 8.81 -7.69 -15.12
C SER A 102 8.17 -7.07 -16.37
N PRO A 103 8.00 -7.81 -17.47
CA PRO A 103 7.41 -7.30 -18.72
C PRO A 103 6.06 -6.60 -18.52
N GLU A 104 5.19 -7.14 -17.67
CA GLU A 104 3.88 -6.56 -17.36
C GLU A 104 4.00 -5.14 -16.76
N ARG A 105 4.96 -4.93 -15.86
CA ARG A 105 5.20 -3.63 -15.23
C ARG A 105 5.78 -2.61 -16.21
N ILE A 106 6.65 -3.07 -17.13
CA ILE A 106 7.15 -2.24 -18.23
C ILE A 106 5.97 -1.80 -19.09
N GLU A 107 5.09 -2.73 -19.46
CA GLU A 107 3.94 -2.45 -20.30
C GLU A 107 2.96 -1.47 -19.63
N GLN A 108 2.63 -1.68 -18.35
CA GLN A 108 1.77 -0.78 -17.58
C GLN A 108 2.27 0.66 -17.57
N LEU A 109 3.58 0.88 -17.42
CA LEU A 109 4.19 2.21 -17.42
C LEU A 109 4.31 2.78 -18.84
N SER A 110 4.68 1.97 -19.82
CA SER A 110 4.76 2.39 -21.22
C SER A 110 3.41 2.87 -21.75
N ARG A 111 2.30 2.18 -21.39
CA ARG A 111 0.93 2.59 -21.77
C ARG A 111 0.55 3.99 -21.29
N ILE A 112 1.16 4.46 -20.20
CA ILE A 112 0.89 5.80 -19.63
C ILE A 112 2.00 6.80 -19.95
N GLY A 113 2.77 6.56 -21.02
CA GLY A 113 3.72 7.53 -21.57
C GLY A 113 5.11 7.51 -20.92
N MET A 114 5.49 6.42 -20.24
CA MET A 114 6.84 6.27 -19.70
C MET A 114 7.87 6.18 -20.82
N ARG A 115 8.90 7.03 -20.74
CA ARG A 115 10.11 6.93 -21.56
C ARG A 115 11.22 6.29 -20.75
N TRP A 116 11.87 5.30 -21.35
CA TRP A 116 12.90 4.48 -20.71
C TRP A 116 14.33 4.94 -21.02
N ALA A 117 14.48 5.88 -21.95
CA ALA A 117 15.73 6.54 -22.34
C ALA A 117 15.78 7.99 -21.84
#